data_AF-A0A6A6EHV2-F1
#
_entry.id   AF-A0A6A6EHV2-F1
#
_cell.length_a   1.000
_cell.length_b   1.000
_cell.length_c   1.000
_cell.angle_alpha   90.00
_cell.angle_beta   90.00
_cell.angle_gamma   90.00
#
_symmetry.space_group_name_H-M   'P 1'
#
loop_
_entity.id
_entity.type
_entity.pdbx_description
1 polymer ?
#
loop_
_entity_poly.entity_id
_entity_poly.type
_entity_poly.pdbx_seq_one_letter_code
_entity_poly.pdbx_strand_id
1 'polypeptide(L)'
;MVRLVTDDDIGLKVLREAPAEATKIIDIVAIHGIGAHPDDSWCKNVGTAENPRWVHWLNAEDMLPAVAPHARIMRYGYQSQWFGEGAMRQKASTVAQRLLLALRRKRAEYPFRPLLFIAHCFGGLVVLKALLDAQHDAKEWPGVFASTTGLIFFGTPFRGAEGMSQVEMLAAARREYEEDQVQMDVLKILEPGNEFLQEVVDQFGKTRRQANKAQVACFYELKSSNVGRIVGKVDRTIRSERELWLPRPV
;
A
#
# COMPACT_ATOMS: atom_id res chain seq x y z
N MET A 1 -17.37 -9.07 5.84
CA MET A 1 -16.37 -10.05 5.37
C MET A 1 -15.62 -9.38 4.23
N VAL A 2 -14.29 -9.28 4.30
CA VAL A 2 -13.50 -8.68 3.22
C VAL A 2 -13.57 -9.60 2.01
N ARG A 3 -13.81 -9.04 0.82
CA ARG A 3 -13.82 -9.79 -0.43
C ARG A 3 -12.44 -10.42 -0.67
N LEU A 4 -12.43 -11.70 -1.04
CA LEU A 4 -11.17 -12.39 -1.40
C LEU A 4 -10.60 -11.82 -2.70
N VAL A 5 -9.27 -11.72 -2.77
CA VAL A 5 -8.54 -11.33 -3.98
C VAL A 5 -8.47 -12.54 -4.91
N THR A 6 -8.88 -12.35 -6.17
CA THR A 6 -8.80 -13.36 -7.23
C THR A 6 -7.73 -13.01 -8.26
N ASP A 7 -7.47 -13.91 -9.21
CA ASP A 7 -6.48 -13.65 -10.27
C ASP A 7 -6.83 -12.41 -11.12
N ASP A 8 -8.12 -12.10 -11.30
CA ASP A 8 -8.59 -10.89 -12.02
C ASP A 8 -8.29 -9.59 -11.24
N ASP A 9 -8.07 -9.71 -9.94
CA ASP A 9 -7.78 -8.59 -9.07
C ASP A 9 -6.27 -8.27 -9.03
N ILE A 10 -5.40 -9.18 -9.48
CA ILE A 10 -3.93 -9.07 -9.41
C ILE A 10 -3.37 -8.23 -10.57
N GLY A 11 -2.28 -7.50 -10.30
CA GLY A 11 -1.53 -6.72 -11.27
C GLY A 11 -1.99 -5.26 -11.37
N LEU A 12 -1.36 -4.54 -12.33
CA LEU A 12 -1.68 -3.14 -12.63
C LEU A 12 -2.95 -3.06 -13.47
N LYS A 13 -3.98 -2.44 -12.92
CA LYS A 13 -5.23 -2.08 -13.62
C LYS A 13 -5.33 -0.58 -13.73
N VAL A 14 -5.56 -0.10 -14.96
CA VAL A 14 -5.89 1.31 -15.19
C VAL A 14 -7.34 1.52 -14.80
N LEU A 15 -7.56 2.46 -13.87
CA LEU A 15 -8.89 2.88 -13.42
C LEU A 15 -9.39 4.08 -14.20
N ARG A 16 -8.45 4.94 -14.63
CA ARG A 16 -8.71 6.14 -15.43
C ARG A 16 -7.51 6.42 -16.32
N GLU A 17 -7.74 6.55 -17.62
CA GLU A 17 -6.74 7.09 -18.54
C GLU A 17 -6.65 8.61 -18.41
N ALA A 18 -5.48 9.17 -18.73
CA ALA A 18 -5.38 10.62 -18.84
C ALA A 18 -6.18 11.11 -20.07
N PRO A 19 -6.77 12.31 -20.02
CA PRO A 19 -7.43 12.91 -21.19
C PRO A 19 -6.49 12.94 -22.40
N ALA A 20 -7.02 12.72 -23.60
CA ALA A 20 -6.22 12.61 -24.83
C ALA A 20 -5.46 13.91 -25.15
N GLU A 21 -6.02 15.04 -24.76
CA GLU A 21 -5.47 16.39 -24.91
C GLU A 21 -4.42 16.75 -23.84
N ALA A 22 -4.20 15.90 -22.83
CA ALA A 22 -3.27 16.19 -21.76
C ALA A 22 -1.81 16.15 -22.25
N THR A 23 -1.15 17.31 -22.24
CA THR A 23 0.25 17.45 -22.67
C THR A 23 1.28 17.07 -21.60
N LYS A 24 0.86 17.03 -20.32
CA LYS A 24 1.70 16.66 -19.18
C LYS A 24 0.96 15.65 -18.31
N ILE A 25 1.20 14.38 -18.60
CA ILE A 25 0.56 13.26 -17.91
C ILE A 25 1.44 12.79 -16.76
N ILE A 26 0.82 12.51 -15.61
CA ILE A 26 1.43 11.81 -14.47
C ILE A 26 0.76 10.45 -14.31
N ASP A 27 1.55 9.42 -14.01
CA ASP A 27 1.01 8.13 -13.58
C ASP A 27 0.86 8.15 -12.05
N ILE A 28 -0.33 7.85 -11.57
CA ILE A 28 -0.60 7.60 -10.14
C ILE A 28 -0.88 6.11 -9.97
N VAL A 29 -0.12 5.44 -9.10
CA VAL A 29 -0.30 4.02 -8.80
C VAL A 29 -0.65 3.86 -7.33
N ALA A 30 -1.83 3.29 -7.07
CA ALA A 30 -2.30 2.96 -5.73
C ALA A 30 -2.00 1.50 -5.37
N ILE A 31 -1.42 1.24 -4.21
CA ILE A 31 -1.05 -0.10 -3.71
C ILE A 31 -1.74 -0.34 -2.36
N HIS A 32 -2.56 -1.39 -2.31
CA HIS A 32 -3.31 -1.75 -1.10
C HIS A 32 -2.43 -2.40 -0.03
N GLY A 33 -3.00 -2.57 1.16
CA GLY A 33 -2.37 -3.26 2.29
C GLY A 33 -2.64 -4.77 2.29
N ILE A 34 -1.99 -5.44 3.23
CA ILE A 34 -2.21 -6.87 3.50
C ILE A 34 -3.65 -7.11 4.01
N GLY A 35 -4.25 -8.24 3.64
CA GLY A 35 -5.61 -8.60 4.01
C GLY A 35 -6.71 -7.73 3.39
N ALA A 36 -6.38 -6.80 2.49
CA ALA A 36 -7.34 -5.90 1.85
C ALA A 36 -7.52 -6.23 0.36
N HIS A 37 -8.72 -5.98 -0.17
CA HIS A 37 -9.04 -6.10 -1.59
C HIS A 37 -8.56 -4.85 -2.35
N PRO A 38 -7.90 -4.98 -3.52
CA PRO A 38 -7.30 -3.85 -4.24
C PRO A 38 -8.27 -2.76 -4.65
N ASP A 39 -9.53 -3.11 -4.95
CA ASP A 39 -10.56 -2.14 -5.36
C ASP A 39 -11.35 -1.61 -4.13
N ASP A 40 -11.49 -2.40 -3.07
CA ASP A 40 -12.28 -2.00 -1.89
C ASP A 40 -11.48 -1.08 -0.94
N SER A 41 -10.14 -1.21 -0.97
CA SER A 41 -9.22 -0.41 -0.13
C SER A 41 -9.38 1.09 -0.32
N TRP A 42 -9.94 1.50 -1.46
CA TRP A 42 -10.13 2.90 -1.84
C TRP A 42 -11.60 3.28 -1.90
N CYS A 43 -12.48 2.47 -1.30
CA CYS A 43 -13.91 2.72 -1.25
C CYS A 43 -14.33 3.20 0.15
N LYS A 44 -15.25 4.16 0.18
CA LYS A 44 -15.91 4.60 1.41
C LYS A 44 -17.41 4.62 1.22
N ASN A 45 -18.15 4.07 2.18
CA ASN A 45 -19.60 4.30 2.26
C ASN A 45 -19.82 5.73 2.75
N VAL A 46 -20.40 6.56 1.88
CA VAL A 46 -20.81 7.95 2.15
C VAL A 46 -22.33 8.08 2.30
N GLY A 47 -23.06 6.96 2.23
CA GLY A 47 -24.48 6.86 2.55
C GLY A 47 -24.72 6.45 4.01
N THR A 48 -25.92 5.95 4.31
CA THR A 48 -26.24 5.40 5.64
C THR A 48 -26.06 3.87 5.66
N ALA A 49 -26.34 3.24 6.80
CA ALA A 49 -26.34 1.78 6.88
C ALA A 49 -27.51 1.17 6.10
N GLU A 50 -28.65 1.87 6.06
CA GLU A 50 -29.89 1.46 5.39
C GLU A 50 -29.86 1.79 3.89
N ASN A 51 -29.15 2.85 3.50
CA ASN A 51 -28.97 3.25 2.11
C ASN A 51 -27.48 3.48 1.81
N PRO A 52 -26.68 2.40 1.64
CA PRO A 52 -25.25 2.51 1.42
C PRO A 52 -24.96 3.11 0.05
N ARG A 53 -24.03 4.07 0.02
CA ARG A 53 -23.50 4.65 -1.20
C ARG A 53 -21.99 4.59 -1.17
N TRP A 54 -21.42 3.67 -1.94
CA TRP A 54 -19.97 3.47 -2.00
C TRP A 54 -19.34 4.39 -3.04
N VAL A 55 -18.30 5.12 -2.63
CA VAL A 55 -17.49 5.96 -3.51
C VAL A 55 -16.08 5.44 -3.53
N HIS A 56 -15.58 5.12 -4.74
CA HIS A 56 -14.20 4.74 -4.98
C HIS A 56 -13.39 5.99 -5.32
N TRP A 57 -12.62 6.51 -4.37
CA TRP A 57 -12.07 7.87 -4.49
C TRP A 57 -10.95 8.01 -5.53
N LEU A 58 -10.37 6.91 -6.02
CA LEU A 58 -9.39 6.97 -7.12
C LEU A 58 -10.00 7.22 -8.50
N ASN A 59 -11.31 6.97 -8.72
CA ASN A 59 -11.94 7.10 -10.04
C ASN A 59 -13.26 7.87 -10.06
N ALA A 60 -13.83 8.23 -8.91
CA ALA A 60 -14.95 9.15 -8.84
C ALA A 60 -14.54 10.56 -9.31
N GLU A 61 -15.28 11.14 -10.25
CA GLU A 61 -14.91 12.41 -10.91
C GLU A 61 -14.70 13.59 -9.95
N ASP A 62 -15.42 13.62 -8.82
CA ASP A 62 -15.34 14.67 -7.80
C ASP A 62 -14.25 14.43 -6.74
N MET A 63 -13.40 13.41 -6.91
CA MET A 63 -12.36 13.00 -5.96
C MET A 63 -10.94 13.17 -6.53
N LEU A 64 -10.12 12.11 -6.56
CA LEU A 64 -8.74 12.19 -7.09
C LEU A 64 -8.68 12.71 -8.54
N PRO A 65 -9.56 12.28 -9.47
CA PRO A 65 -9.68 12.89 -10.79
C PRO A 65 -9.84 14.42 -10.78
N ALA A 66 -10.63 15.01 -9.88
CA ALA A 66 -10.77 16.47 -9.79
C ALA A 66 -9.48 17.16 -9.33
N VAL A 67 -8.72 16.53 -8.43
CA VAL A 67 -7.45 17.06 -7.92
C VAL A 67 -6.31 16.88 -8.93
N ALA A 68 -6.34 15.79 -9.70
CA ALA A 68 -5.31 15.42 -10.66
C ALA A 68 -5.92 15.10 -12.04
N PRO A 69 -6.47 16.11 -12.75
CA PRO A 69 -7.28 15.90 -13.96
C PRO A 69 -6.49 15.27 -15.12
N HIS A 70 -5.18 15.52 -15.18
CA HIS A 70 -4.28 14.98 -16.22
C HIS A 70 -3.61 13.66 -15.81
N ALA A 71 -4.00 13.05 -14.69
CA ALA A 71 -3.39 11.81 -14.23
C ALA A 71 -4.00 10.59 -14.94
N ARG A 72 -3.11 9.65 -15.31
CA ARG A 72 -3.48 8.25 -15.51
C ARG A 72 -3.45 7.56 -14.15
N ILE A 73 -4.58 7.07 -13.70
CA ILE A 73 -4.75 6.49 -12.36
C ILE A 73 -4.84 4.98 -12.49
N MET A 74 -3.98 4.29 -11.75
CA MET A 74 -3.87 2.85 -11.72
C MET A 74 -3.93 2.34 -10.28
N ARG A 75 -4.39 1.11 -10.11
CA ARG A 75 -4.18 0.33 -8.88
C ARG A 75 -3.30 -0.87 -9.17
N TYR A 76 -2.53 -1.29 -8.20
CA TYR A 76 -1.79 -2.55 -8.24
C TYR A 76 -2.36 -3.50 -7.19
N GLY A 77 -2.88 -4.64 -7.67
CA GLY A 77 -3.33 -5.73 -6.84
C GLY A 77 -2.26 -6.81 -6.69
N TYR A 78 -2.18 -7.40 -5.51
CA TYR A 78 -1.38 -8.59 -5.26
C TYR A 78 -2.15 -9.49 -4.28
N GLN A 79 -1.82 -10.78 -4.27
CA GLN A 79 -2.43 -11.69 -3.31
C GLN A 79 -2.07 -11.22 -1.91
N SER A 80 -3.05 -10.73 -1.15
CA SER A 80 -2.85 -10.13 0.17
C SER A 80 -3.45 -10.96 1.30
N GLN A 81 -4.18 -12.03 0.97
CA GLN A 81 -4.72 -12.97 1.93
C GLN A 81 -3.56 -13.61 2.68
N TRP A 82 -3.55 -13.53 4.00
CA TRP A 82 -2.44 -14.02 4.84
C TRP A 82 -2.87 -15.13 5.80
N PHE A 83 -4.15 -15.55 5.72
CA PHE A 83 -4.73 -16.64 6.49
C PHE A 83 -5.67 -17.49 5.61
N GLY A 84 -5.89 -18.76 6.00
CA GLY A 84 -6.70 -19.75 5.28
C GLY A 84 -5.95 -20.50 4.17
N GLU A 85 -6.64 -21.39 3.47
CA GLU A 85 -6.10 -22.31 2.45
C GLU A 85 -5.39 -21.60 1.26
N GLY A 86 -5.62 -20.28 1.08
CA GLY A 86 -5.02 -19.42 0.06
C GLY A 86 -3.98 -18.41 0.56
N ALA A 87 -3.47 -18.58 1.78
CA ALA A 87 -2.57 -17.62 2.42
C ALA A 87 -1.24 -17.39 1.65
N MET A 88 -0.87 -16.12 1.54
CA MET A 88 0.27 -15.59 0.82
C MET A 88 1.58 -16.10 1.42
N ARG A 89 2.32 -16.88 0.63
CA ARG A 89 3.73 -17.26 0.90
C ARG A 89 4.75 -16.26 0.35
N GLN A 90 4.30 -15.16 -0.22
CA GLN A 90 5.16 -14.22 -0.95
C GLN A 90 5.81 -13.22 -0.02
N LYS A 91 7.11 -13.01 -0.19
CA LYS A 91 7.85 -11.97 0.56
C LYS A 91 7.53 -10.60 -0.04
N ALA A 92 7.70 -9.53 0.74
CA ALA A 92 7.58 -8.16 0.23
C ALA A 92 8.44 -7.92 -1.03
N SER A 93 9.63 -8.53 -1.09
CA SER A 93 10.51 -8.53 -2.26
C SER A 93 9.87 -9.16 -3.50
N THR A 94 9.15 -10.28 -3.36
CA THR A 94 8.44 -10.92 -4.47
C THR A 94 7.34 -10.02 -5.02
N VAL A 95 6.57 -9.37 -4.13
CA VAL A 95 5.50 -8.44 -4.53
C VAL A 95 6.11 -7.21 -5.21
N ALA A 96 7.21 -6.67 -4.70
CA ALA A 96 7.94 -5.54 -5.27
C ALA A 96 8.49 -5.85 -6.67
N GLN A 97 9.09 -7.03 -6.87
CA GLN A 97 9.59 -7.45 -8.17
C GLN A 97 8.45 -7.60 -9.20
N ARG A 98 7.31 -8.16 -8.78
CA ARG A 98 6.12 -8.27 -9.64
C ARG A 98 5.54 -6.89 -9.99
N LEU A 99 5.58 -5.94 -9.05
CA LEU A 99 5.20 -4.55 -9.30
C LEU A 99 6.13 -3.92 -10.36
N LEU A 100 7.44 -4.10 -10.25
CA LEU A 100 8.41 -3.60 -11.23
C LEU A 100 8.18 -4.19 -12.64
N LEU A 101 7.94 -5.50 -12.74
CA LEU A 101 7.58 -6.15 -14.00
C LEU A 101 6.29 -5.60 -14.59
N ALA A 102 5.27 -5.36 -13.75
CA ALA A 102 4.02 -4.75 -14.18
C ALA A 102 4.22 -3.31 -14.68
N LEU A 103 4.99 -2.50 -13.95
CA LEU A 103 5.32 -1.12 -14.32
C LEU A 103 6.10 -1.07 -15.63
N ARG A 104 7.13 -1.91 -15.79
CA ARG A 104 7.93 -2.00 -17.01
C ARG A 104 7.06 -2.26 -18.23
N ARG A 105 6.09 -3.18 -18.12
CA ARG A 105 5.13 -3.47 -19.20
C ARG A 105 4.17 -2.31 -19.46
N LYS A 106 3.55 -1.73 -18.42
CA LYS A 106 2.53 -0.68 -18.57
C LYS A 106 3.09 0.72 -18.90
N ARG A 107 4.39 0.92 -18.72
CA ARG A 107 5.10 2.16 -19.00
C ARG A 107 6.14 2.00 -20.12
N ALA A 108 6.10 0.93 -20.90
CA ALA A 108 7.11 0.64 -21.92
C ALA A 108 7.29 1.80 -22.92
N GLU A 109 6.20 2.45 -23.32
CA GLU A 109 6.22 3.59 -24.25
C GLU A 109 6.68 4.90 -23.56
N TYR A 110 6.40 5.06 -22.27
CA TYR A 110 6.71 6.27 -21.49
C TYR A 110 7.41 5.94 -20.16
N PRO A 111 8.62 5.34 -20.18
CA PRO A 111 9.26 4.83 -18.98
C PRO A 111 9.61 5.92 -17.96
N PHE A 112 9.82 7.16 -18.43
CA PHE A 112 10.17 8.33 -17.62
C PHE A 112 9.00 9.28 -17.32
N ARG A 113 7.76 8.89 -17.66
CA ARG A 113 6.58 9.69 -17.28
C ARG A 113 6.57 9.88 -15.76
N PRO A 114 6.33 11.10 -15.24
CA PRO A 114 6.24 11.34 -13.81
C PRO A 114 5.39 10.28 -13.12
N LEU A 115 5.89 9.73 -12.02
CA LEU A 115 5.27 8.64 -11.28
C LEU A 115 5.01 9.09 -9.83
N LEU A 116 3.81 8.82 -9.34
CA LEU A 116 3.43 9.01 -7.95
C LEU A 116 2.85 7.70 -7.40
N PHE A 117 3.30 7.31 -6.22
CA PHE A 117 2.75 6.16 -5.51
C PHE A 117 1.87 6.60 -4.35
N ILE A 118 0.71 5.94 -4.23
CA ILE A 118 -0.16 6.02 -3.06
C ILE A 118 -0.19 4.62 -2.46
N ALA A 119 0.28 4.44 -1.24
CA ALA A 119 0.45 3.12 -0.66
C ALA A 119 -0.13 3.04 0.74
N HIS A 120 -0.87 1.97 0.99
CA HIS A 120 -1.49 1.70 2.29
C HIS A 120 -0.79 0.54 3.02
N CYS A 121 -0.49 0.73 4.30
CA CYS A 121 0.05 -0.29 5.19
C CYS A 121 1.25 -1.02 4.56
N PHE A 122 1.19 -2.35 4.43
CA PHE A 122 2.20 -3.21 3.79
C PHE A 122 2.57 -2.78 2.37
N GLY A 123 1.63 -2.22 1.61
CA GLY A 123 1.87 -1.71 0.26
C GLY A 123 2.98 -0.64 0.22
N GLY A 124 3.17 0.09 1.33
CA GLY A 124 4.26 1.07 1.41
C GLY A 124 5.64 0.41 1.42
N LEU A 125 5.79 -0.74 2.09
CA LEU A 125 7.03 -1.51 2.10
C LEU A 125 7.33 -2.09 0.72
N VAL A 126 6.30 -2.55 0.01
CA VAL A 126 6.40 -3.00 -1.38
C VAL A 126 6.94 -1.88 -2.27
N VAL A 127 6.40 -0.67 -2.13
CA VAL A 127 6.87 0.50 -2.90
C VAL A 127 8.32 0.85 -2.57
N LEU A 128 8.70 0.91 -1.29
CA LEU A 128 10.09 1.20 -0.92
C LEU A 128 11.05 0.18 -1.50
N LYS A 129 10.74 -1.12 -1.34
CA LYS A 129 11.58 -2.19 -1.88
C LYS A 129 11.69 -2.12 -3.40
N ALA A 130 10.58 -1.87 -4.11
CA ALA A 130 10.59 -1.71 -5.57
C ALA A 130 11.45 -0.52 -6.02
N LEU A 131 11.38 0.61 -5.31
CA LEU A 131 12.20 1.78 -5.62
C LEU A 131 13.69 1.54 -5.40
N LEU A 132 14.05 0.83 -4.33
CA LEU A 132 15.44 0.44 -4.06
C LEU A 132 15.98 -0.51 -5.14
N ASP A 133 15.21 -1.51 -5.54
CA ASP A 133 15.59 -2.44 -6.59
C ASP A 133 15.72 -1.72 -7.94
N ALA A 134 14.79 -0.82 -8.25
CA ALA A 134 14.85 -0.01 -9.46
C ALA A 134 16.02 0.98 -9.50
N GLN A 135 16.43 1.49 -8.34
CA GLN A 135 17.61 2.34 -8.22
C GLN A 135 18.90 1.54 -8.39
N HIS A 136 18.96 0.36 -7.78
CA HIS A 136 20.13 -0.51 -7.84
C HIS A 136 20.40 -1.00 -9.28
N ASP A 137 19.34 -1.34 -10.01
CA ASP A 137 19.42 -1.77 -11.41
C ASP A 137 18.56 -0.88 -12.32
N ALA A 138 19.02 0.37 -12.51
CA ALA A 138 18.35 1.33 -13.38
C ALA A 138 18.32 0.93 -14.86
N LYS A 139 19.17 -0.03 -15.28
CA LYS A 139 19.17 -0.56 -16.65
C LYS A 139 17.99 -1.52 -16.84
N GLU A 140 17.75 -2.39 -15.87
CA GLU A 140 16.62 -3.32 -15.89
C GLU A 140 15.28 -2.61 -15.64
N TRP A 141 15.29 -1.57 -14.80
CA TRP A 141 14.09 -0.83 -14.38
C TRP A 141 14.14 0.66 -14.79
N PRO A 142 14.21 0.96 -16.11
CA PRO A 142 14.42 2.32 -16.57
C PRO A 142 13.27 3.24 -16.15
N GLY A 143 13.64 4.39 -15.61
CA GLY A 143 12.71 5.47 -15.29
C GLY A 143 11.87 5.28 -14.03
N VAL A 144 11.75 4.08 -13.44
CA VAL A 144 10.90 3.88 -12.24
C VAL A 144 11.39 4.74 -11.07
N PHE A 145 12.64 4.55 -10.63
CA PHE A 145 13.20 5.39 -9.57
C PHE A 145 13.36 6.84 -10.03
N ALA A 146 13.97 7.06 -11.20
CA ALA A 146 14.31 8.40 -11.69
C ALA A 146 13.11 9.34 -11.91
N SER A 147 11.96 8.81 -12.36
CA SER A 147 10.74 9.60 -12.61
C SER A 147 9.73 9.56 -11.47
N THR A 148 10.02 8.87 -10.36
CA THR A 148 9.19 8.96 -9.16
C THR A 148 9.32 10.36 -8.56
N THR A 149 8.20 11.08 -8.52
CA THR A 149 8.09 12.49 -8.10
C THR A 149 7.35 12.66 -6.78
N GLY A 150 6.53 11.68 -6.38
CA GLY A 150 5.73 11.75 -5.16
C GLY A 150 5.48 10.38 -4.55
N LEU A 151 5.44 10.34 -3.22
CA LEU A 151 5.10 9.18 -2.40
C LEU A 151 4.11 9.60 -1.32
N ILE A 152 2.98 8.92 -1.26
CA ILE A 152 1.95 9.11 -0.24
C ILE A 152 1.75 7.79 0.49
N PHE A 153 1.96 7.78 1.79
CA PHE A 153 1.83 6.59 2.63
C PHE A 153 0.70 6.75 3.63
N PHE A 154 -0.18 5.75 3.71
CA PHE A 154 -1.26 5.65 4.69
C PHE A 154 -0.96 4.49 5.64
N GLY A 155 -0.68 4.78 6.91
CA GLY A 155 -0.52 3.76 7.96
C GLY A 155 0.61 2.76 7.68
N THR A 156 1.62 3.12 6.89
CA THR A 156 2.76 2.22 6.62
C THR A 156 3.66 2.12 7.87
N PRO A 157 3.89 0.91 8.40
CA PRO A 157 4.63 0.73 9.65
C PRO A 157 6.14 0.78 9.42
N PHE A 158 6.69 1.95 9.06
CA PHE A 158 8.12 2.10 8.76
C PHE A 158 9.07 1.82 9.95
N ARG A 159 8.56 1.81 11.18
CA ARG A 159 9.32 1.45 12.40
C ARG A 159 8.76 0.20 13.09
N GLY A 160 7.92 -0.54 12.37
CA GLY A 160 6.98 -1.49 12.94
C GLY A 160 5.72 -0.78 13.43
N ALA A 161 4.68 -1.55 13.74
CA ALA A 161 3.56 -1.03 14.50
C ALA A 161 3.91 -1.16 15.99
N GLU A 162 3.82 -0.08 16.78
CA GLU A 162 3.96 -0.18 18.24
C GLU A 162 2.81 -1.05 18.79
N GLY A 163 3.12 -2.32 18.98
CA GLY A 163 2.62 -3.23 20.02
C GLY A 163 1.17 -3.70 19.95
N MET A 164 0.20 -2.89 19.50
CA MET A 164 -1.21 -3.19 19.77
C MET A 164 -1.97 -3.67 18.53
N SER A 165 -2.03 -2.89 17.44
CA SER A 165 -2.86 -3.22 16.28
C SER A 165 -2.42 -4.47 15.52
N GLN A 166 -1.12 -4.76 15.48
CA GLN A 166 -0.56 -5.93 14.82
C GLN A 166 -0.61 -7.19 15.70
N VAL A 167 -0.33 -7.08 16.99
CA VAL A 167 -0.53 -8.18 17.96
C VAL A 167 -2.01 -8.55 17.99
N GLU A 168 -2.91 -7.57 17.90
CA GLU A 168 -4.35 -7.80 17.81
C GLU A 168 -4.77 -8.42 16.48
N MET A 169 -4.18 -8.00 15.35
CA MET A 169 -4.44 -8.61 14.05
C MET A 169 -3.96 -10.07 14.03
N LEU A 170 -2.76 -10.32 14.55
CA LEU A 170 -2.17 -11.64 14.72
C LEU A 170 -3.00 -12.52 15.68
N ALA A 171 -3.40 -11.98 16.82
CA ALA A 171 -4.21 -12.67 17.82
C ALA A 171 -5.62 -12.95 17.31
N ALA A 172 -6.20 -12.05 16.51
CA ALA A 172 -7.50 -12.26 15.88
C ALA A 172 -7.41 -13.38 14.82
N ALA A 173 -6.36 -13.44 14.00
CA ALA A 173 -6.19 -14.58 13.09
C ALA A 173 -5.94 -15.90 13.81
N ARG A 174 -5.06 -15.93 14.82
CA ARG A 174 -4.75 -17.13 15.60
C ARG A 174 -5.96 -17.71 16.35
N ARG A 175 -7.01 -16.91 16.58
CA ARG A 175 -8.26 -17.36 17.22
C ARG A 175 -9.26 -17.94 16.23
N GLU A 176 -9.20 -17.53 14.97
CA GLU A 176 -10.20 -17.88 13.96
C GLU A 176 -9.70 -18.96 12.98
N TYR A 177 -8.38 -19.20 12.93
CA TYR A 177 -7.74 -20.15 12.02
C TYR A 177 -6.68 -20.96 12.76
N GLU A 178 -6.48 -22.21 12.36
CA GLU A 178 -5.42 -23.06 12.92
C GLU A 178 -4.02 -22.52 12.54
N GLU A 179 -3.00 -22.87 13.33
CA GLU A 179 -1.66 -22.27 13.23
C GLU A 179 -0.97 -22.55 11.89
N ASP A 180 -1.30 -23.67 11.24
CA ASP A 180 -0.86 -24.04 9.89
C ASP A 180 -1.60 -23.28 8.77
N GLN A 181 -2.71 -22.63 9.09
CA GLN A 181 -3.50 -21.80 8.18
C GLN A 181 -3.13 -20.31 8.25
N VAL A 182 -2.21 -19.89 9.11
CA VAL A 182 -1.79 -18.49 9.25
C VAL A 182 -0.34 -18.30 8.77
N GLN A 183 -0.14 -17.47 7.75
CA GLN A 183 1.21 -17.15 7.23
C GLN A 183 1.87 -16.08 8.09
N MET A 184 2.43 -16.54 9.21
CA MET A 184 3.08 -15.72 10.23
C MET A 184 4.22 -14.85 9.69
N ASP A 185 4.96 -15.34 8.70
CA ASP A 185 6.17 -14.65 8.20
C ASP A 185 5.87 -13.32 7.50
N VAL A 186 4.70 -13.17 6.87
CA VAL A 186 4.31 -11.88 6.26
C VAL A 186 3.99 -10.86 7.35
N LEU A 187 3.41 -11.31 8.47
CA LEU A 187 3.14 -10.45 9.61
C LEU A 187 4.38 -10.14 10.41
N LYS A 188 5.35 -11.05 10.53
CA LYS A 188 6.63 -10.78 11.20
C LYS A 188 7.39 -9.60 10.61
N ILE A 189 7.23 -9.32 9.32
CA ILE A 189 7.85 -8.14 8.67
C ILE A 189 7.40 -6.83 9.32
N LEU A 190 6.18 -6.77 9.84
CA LEU A 190 5.63 -5.56 10.44
C LEU A 190 6.03 -5.40 11.92
N GLU A 191 6.66 -6.43 12.53
CA GLU A 191 7.06 -6.40 13.94
C GLU A 191 8.15 -5.35 14.19
N PRO A 192 8.10 -4.63 15.33
CA PRO A 192 9.18 -3.76 15.75
C PRO A 192 10.52 -4.50 15.79
N GLY A 193 11.57 -3.88 15.25
CA GLY A 193 12.91 -4.49 15.19
C GLY A 193 13.12 -5.52 14.08
N ASN A 194 12.13 -5.71 13.17
CA ASN A 194 12.34 -6.57 12.02
C ASN A 194 13.50 -6.05 11.14
N GLU A 195 14.53 -6.87 10.93
CA GLU A 195 15.75 -6.48 10.22
C GLU A 195 15.48 -6.06 8.77
N PHE A 196 14.63 -6.80 8.05
CA PHE A 196 14.29 -6.47 6.66
C PHE A 196 13.58 -5.12 6.56
N LEU A 197 12.64 -4.85 7.48
CA LEU A 197 11.94 -3.59 7.55
C LEU A 197 12.90 -2.42 7.82
N GLN A 198 13.76 -2.57 8.84
CA GLN A 198 14.78 -1.58 9.17
C GLN A 198 15.71 -1.33 7.99
N GLU A 199 16.20 -2.39 7.35
CA GLU A 199 17.07 -2.29 6.18
C GLU A 199 16.41 -1.53 5.04
N VAL A 200 15.17 -1.88 4.66
CA VAL A 200 14.45 -1.22 3.57
C VAL A 200 14.27 0.27 3.86
N VAL A 201 13.90 0.63 5.09
CA VAL A 201 13.68 2.02 5.47
C VAL A 201 14.99 2.81 5.53
N ASP A 202 16.05 2.22 6.09
CA ASP A 202 17.37 2.85 6.17
C ASP A 202 17.99 3.07 4.79
N GLN A 203 17.91 2.07 3.92
CA GLN A 203 18.38 2.19 2.55
C GLN A 203 17.58 3.24 1.79
N PHE A 204 16.25 3.26 1.94
CA PHE A 204 15.43 4.31 1.34
C PHE A 204 15.82 5.70 1.86
N GLY A 205 16.09 5.84 3.16
CA GLY A 205 16.61 7.07 3.76
C GLY A 205 17.93 7.55 3.11
N LYS A 206 18.84 6.63 2.79
CA LYS A 206 20.10 6.95 2.08
C LYS A 206 19.85 7.50 0.67
N THR A 207 18.80 7.04 -0.01
CA THR A 207 18.44 7.54 -1.36
C THR A 207 18.06 9.01 -1.36
N ARG A 208 17.62 9.56 -0.22
CA ARG A 208 17.19 10.96 -0.08
C ARG A 208 18.30 11.98 -0.30
N ARG A 209 19.56 11.55 -0.27
CA ARG A 209 20.74 12.38 -0.57
C ARG A 209 21.05 12.46 -2.07
N GLN A 210 20.32 11.73 -2.91
CA GLN A 210 20.55 11.67 -4.35
C GLN A 210 19.71 12.70 -5.10
N ALA A 211 19.88 12.74 -6.43
CA ALA A 211 19.20 13.70 -7.30
C ALA A 211 17.67 13.51 -7.37
N ASN A 212 17.15 12.31 -7.05
CA ASN A 212 15.70 12.12 -6.97
C ASN A 212 15.14 12.88 -5.76
N LYS A 213 14.26 13.86 -6.04
CA LYS A 213 13.63 14.73 -5.04
C LYS A 213 12.17 14.40 -4.80
N ALA A 214 11.76 13.13 -4.92
CA ALA A 214 10.37 12.73 -4.71
C ALA A 214 9.84 13.31 -3.40
N GLN A 215 8.70 13.99 -3.43
CA GLN A 215 8.06 14.49 -2.22
C GLN A 215 7.42 13.33 -1.46
N VAL A 216 7.54 13.32 -0.13
CA VAL A 216 7.03 12.23 0.70
C VAL A 216 6.03 12.79 1.70
N ALA A 217 4.83 12.24 1.73
CA ALA A 217 3.81 12.52 2.73
C ALA A 217 3.38 11.22 3.41
N CYS A 218 3.34 11.23 4.74
CA CYS A 218 2.93 10.09 5.56
C CYS A 218 1.73 10.49 6.41
N PHE A 219 0.72 9.63 6.43
CA PHE A 219 -0.51 9.80 7.19
C PHE A 219 -0.70 8.57 8.08
N TYR A 220 -1.20 8.78 9.28
CA TYR A 220 -1.42 7.73 10.28
C TYR A 220 -2.81 7.85 10.89
N GLU A 221 -3.35 6.72 11.36
CA GLU A 221 -4.66 6.66 11.96
C GLU A 221 -4.65 7.34 13.34
N LEU A 222 -5.67 8.16 13.60
CA LEU A 222 -5.87 8.83 14.90
C LEU A 222 -7.02 8.23 15.70
N LYS A 223 -7.72 7.26 15.12
CA LYS A 223 -8.89 6.62 15.70
C LYS A 223 -8.70 5.10 15.69
N SER A 224 -9.37 4.51 16.65
CA SER A 224 -9.63 3.08 16.78
C SER A 224 -10.05 2.41 15.49
N SER A 225 -9.33 1.36 15.09
CA SER A 225 -9.70 0.52 13.95
C SER A 225 -10.30 -0.80 14.42
N ASN A 226 -11.32 -1.26 13.70
CA ASN A 226 -11.99 -2.52 14.01
C ASN A 226 -11.24 -3.66 13.33
N VAL A 227 -10.15 -4.10 13.98
CA VAL A 227 -9.27 -5.15 13.48
C VAL A 227 -10.04 -6.47 13.28
N GLY A 228 -11.07 -6.73 14.11
CA GLY A 228 -11.95 -7.90 13.97
C GLY A 228 -12.58 -8.01 12.57
N ARG A 229 -13.08 -6.91 12.01
CA ARG A 229 -13.63 -6.89 10.63
C ARG A 229 -12.61 -7.21 9.53
N ILE A 230 -11.31 -7.03 9.79
CA ILE A 230 -10.22 -7.28 8.84
C ILE A 230 -9.90 -8.78 8.76
N VAL A 231 -10.14 -9.55 9.84
CA VAL A 231 -9.72 -10.95 9.98
C VAL A 231 -10.88 -11.96 10.03
N GLY A 232 -12.11 -11.56 10.37
CA GLY A 232 -13.24 -12.50 10.51
C GLY A 232 -14.56 -11.89 11.03
N LYS A 233 -15.60 -12.73 11.20
CA LYS A 233 -17.05 -12.38 11.35
C LYS A 233 -17.48 -11.62 12.62
N VAL A 234 -16.59 -10.94 13.35
CA VAL A 234 -16.95 -10.29 14.63
C VAL A 234 -16.62 -8.79 14.62
N ASP A 235 -17.62 -7.99 14.97
CA ASP A 235 -17.50 -6.54 15.11
C ASP A 235 -16.77 -6.18 16.42
N ARG A 236 -15.51 -5.72 16.34
CA ARG A 236 -14.75 -5.27 17.52
C ARG A 236 -13.95 -4.00 17.24
N THR A 237 -14.43 -2.86 17.73
CA THR A 237 -13.72 -1.57 17.67
C THR A 237 -12.73 -1.48 18.83
N ILE A 238 -11.44 -1.21 18.56
CA ILE A 238 -10.40 -1.19 19.60
C ILE A 238 -9.73 0.18 19.73
N ARG A 239 -9.64 0.71 20.95
CA ARG A 239 -9.03 2.01 21.28
C ARG A 239 -7.51 1.97 21.23
N SER A 240 -6.90 2.93 20.53
CA SER A 240 -5.48 3.23 20.70
C SER A 240 -5.29 3.92 22.03
N GLU A 241 -4.62 3.29 22.99
CA GLU A 241 -4.16 3.99 24.19
C GLU A 241 -2.91 4.81 23.84
N ARG A 242 -2.94 6.09 24.23
CA ARG A 242 -1.84 7.04 24.02
C ARG A 242 -0.79 6.86 25.11
N GLU A 243 0.48 6.75 24.74
CA GLU A 243 1.54 7.41 25.49
C GLU A 243 2.08 8.58 24.65
N LEU A 244 1.75 9.79 25.10
CA LEU A 244 2.25 11.05 24.55
C LEU A 244 3.69 11.26 25.02
N TRP A 245 4.67 10.99 24.16
CA TRP A 245 6.02 11.54 24.31
C TRP A 245 6.38 12.39 23.09
N LEU A 246 6.03 13.68 23.15
CA LEU A 246 6.61 14.69 22.27
C LEU A 246 7.83 15.30 22.99
N PRO A 247 9.05 15.26 22.43
CA PRO A 247 10.05 16.26 22.75
C PRO A 247 9.64 17.57 22.06
N ARG A 248 9.64 18.68 22.81
CA ARG A 248 9.51 20.02 22.24
C ARG A 248 10.74 20.33 21.37
N PRO A 249 10.59 21.01 20.23
CA PRO A 249 11.74 21.50 19.47
C PRO A 249 12.48 22.59 20.26
N VAL A 250 13.81 22.53 20.23
CA VAL A 250 14.71 23.67 20.47
C VAL A 250 15.04 24.28 19.12
#